data_AF-A0A936ZIA9-F1
#
_entry.id   AF-A0A936ZIA9-F1
#
_cell.length_a   1.000
_cell.length_b   1.000
_cell.length_c   1.000
_cell.angle_alpha   90.00
_cell.angle_beta   90.00
_cell.angle_gamma   90.00
#
_symmetry.space_group_name_H-M   'P 1'
#
loop_
_entity.id
_entity.type
_entity.pdbx_description
1 polymer ?
#
loop_
_entity_poly.entity_id
_entity_poly.type
_entity_poly.pdbx_seq_one_letter_code
_entity_poly.pdbx_strand_id
1 'polypeptide(L)'
;MDPAFRSWVLQCTKFADFAHEARLLHEEMQAQRSKSSATWWRSHFTEKCRCQACSGQETDILAIFEAVLGMRFEVKQPADKFPTKKDQVTNYALRAQCWATLAPKAVVPHADAATVLLCSASKLPEYLPHLSKFGTVITFEDLRGTFPHATLSL
;
A
#
# COMPACT_ATOMS: atom_id res chain seq x y z
N MET A 1 -15.81 -0.33 -1.24
CA MET A 1 -14.93 -1.52 -1.39
C MET A 1 -15.73 -2.74 -0.99
N ASP A 2 -15.61 -3.84 -1.74
CA ASP A 2 -16.24 -5.12 -1.40
C ASP A 2 -15.77 -5.59 0.01
N PRO A 3 -16.68 -5.84 0.98
CA PRO A 3 -16.31 -6.33 2.30
C PRO A 3 -15.49 -7.62 2.29
N ALA A 4 -15.74 -8.52 1.33
CA ALA A 4 -14.99 -9.77 1.22
C ALA A 4 -13.54 -9.50 0.80
N PHE A 5 -13.33 -8.65 -0.21
CA PHE A 5 -11.99 -8.20 -0.63
C PHE A 5 -11.23 -7.52 0.50
N ARG A 6 -11.92 -6.63 1.23
CA ARG A 6 -11.35 -5.94 2.39
C ARG A 6 -10.82 -6.92 3.45
N SER A 7 -11.68 -7.85 3.87
CA SER A 7 -11.35 -8.82 4.90
C SER A 7 -10.16 -9.67 4.47
N TRP A 8 -10.17 -10.15 3.23
CA TRP A 8 -9.08 -10.96 2.68
C TRP A 8 -7.75 -10.21 2.67
N VAL A 9 -7.72 -8.97 2.16
CA VAL A 9 -6.49 -8.17 2.14
C VAL A 9 -5.94 -7.95 3.55
N LEU A 10 -6.80 -7.65 4.54
CA LEU A 10 -6.36 -7.45 5.93
C LEU A 10 -5.82 -8.75 6.55
N GLN A 11 -6.46 -9.89 6.29
CA GLN A 11 -6.03 -11.21 6.75
C GLN A 11 -4.63 -11.60 6.23
N CYS A 12 -4.25 -11.11 5.05
CA CYS A 12 -2.91 -11.35 4.51
C CYS A 12 -1.80 -10.56 5.23
N THR A 13 -2.12 -9.70 6.19
CA THR A 13 -1.16 -8.78 6.84
C THR A 13 -1.14 -8.93 8.36
N LYS A 14 -0.28 -8.15 9.02
CA LYS A 14 -0.24 -8.03 10.49
C LYS A 14 -1.54 -7.48 11.12
N PHE A 15 -2.53 -7.09 10.32
CA PHE A 15 -3.83 -6.57 10.78
C PHE A 15 -4.97 -7.59 10.64
N ALA A 16 -4.66 -8.89 10.59
CA ALA A 16 -5.66 -9.94 10.44
C ALA A 16 -6.78 -9.89 11.50
N ASP A 17 -6.45 -9.52 12.74
CA ASP A 17 -7.42 -9.40 13.85
C ASP A 17 -8.51 -8.34 13.59
N PHE A 18 -8.25 -7.38 12.70
CA PHE A 18 -9.18 -6.31 12.34
C PHE A 18 -9.97 -6.59 11.06
N ALA A 19 -9.75 -7.73 10.39
CA ALA A 19 -10.25 -7.99 9.05
C ALA A 19 -11.77 -7.89 8.89
N HIS A 20 -12.51 -8.28 9.93
CA HIS A 20 -13.97 -8.31 9.91
C HIS A 20 -14.62 -6.98 10.30
N GLU A 21 -13.90 -6.12 11.04
CA GLU A 21 -14.45 -4.93 11.66
C GLU A 21 -13.99 -3.64 10.98
N ALA A 22 -12.74 -3.59 10.52
CA ALA A 22 -12.15 -2.35 10.03
C ALA A 22 -12.76 -1.93 8.70
N ARG A 23 -13.42 -0.76 8.68
CA ARG A 23 -13.90 -0.11 7.46
C ARG A 23 -12.77 0.66 6.77
N LEU A 24 -12.79 0.71 5.44
CA LEU A 24 -11.93 1.60 4.67
C LEU A 24 -12.43 3.05 4.74
N LEU A 25 -11.55 3.98 5.11
CA LEU A 25 -11.82 5.41 5.24
C LEU A 25 -11.74 6.17 3.91
N HIS A 26 -12.28 5.62 2.83
CA HIS A 26 -12.11 6.18 1.48
C HIS A 26 -12.71 7.58 1.29
N GLU A 27 -13.82 7.89 1.96
CA GLU A 27 -14.48 9.20 1.89
C GLU A 27 -13.66 10.24 2.64
N GLU A 28 -13.15 9.88 3.82
CA GLU A 28 -12.28 10.71 4.65
C GLU A 28 -10.94 10.95 3.95
N MET A 29 -10.37 9.90 3.34
CA MET A 29 -9.19 10.01 2.50
C MET A 29 -9.43 10.95 1.32
N GLN A 30 -10.58 10.89 0.64
CA GLN A 30 -10.89 11.80 -0.45
C GLN A 30 -11.07 13.25 0.05
N ALA A 31 -11.76 13.45 1.18
CA ALA A 31 -12.04 14.76 1.75
C ALA A 31 -10.76 15.52 2.16
N GLN A 32 -9.70 14.80 2.52
CA GLN A 32 -8.43 15.40 2.93
C GLN A 32 -7.53 15.81 1.75
N ARG A 33 -7.94 15.47 0.53
CA ARG A 33 -7.18 15.79 -0.69
C ARG A 33 -7.56 17.15 -1.27
N SER A 34 -6.75 17.60 -2.22
CA SER A 34 -7.15 18.71 -3.08
C SER A 34 -8.39 18.33 -3.89
N LYS A 35 -9.26 19.31 -4.16
CA LYS A 35 -10.44 19.13 -5.03
C LYS A 35 -10.10 18.63 -6.43
N SER A 36 -8.86 18.85 -6.89
CA SER A 36 -8.35 18.39 -8.19
C SER A 36 -7.88 16.93 -8.20
N SER A 37 -7.83 16.26 -7.04
CA SER A 37 -7.40 14.87 -6.97
C SER A 37 -8.49 13.93 -7.49
N ALA A 38 -8.22 13.27 -8.62
CA ALA A 38 -9.14 12.33 -9.24
C ALA A 38 -9.33 11.00 -8.47
N THR A 39 -8.43 10.68 -7.54
CA THR A 39 -8.49 9.43 -6.76
C THR A 39 -8.10 9.69 -5.31
N TRP A 40 -8.64 8.89 -4.39
CA TRP A 40 -8.34 8.97 -2.96
C TRP A 40 -7.02 8.24 -2.60
N TRP A 41 -6.68 7.18 -3.34
CA TRP A 41 -5.66 6.19 -2.97
C TRP A 41 -4.24 6.45 -3.51
N ARG A 42 -4.09 7.22 -4.59
CA ARG A 42 -2.82 7.33 -5.35
C ARG A 42 -2.14 8.70 -5.19
N SER A 43 -0.89 8.87 -5.62
CA SER A 43 -0.22 10.19 -5.64
C SER A 43 -0.14 10.87 -4.29
N HIS A 44 0.10 10.07 -3.27
CA HIS A 44 0.54 10.55 -1.98
C HIS A 44 2.07 10.60 -1.98
N PHE A 45 2.64 11.76 -1.66
CA PHE A 45 4.07 11.94 -1.45
C PHE A 45 4.31 13.05 -0.41
N THR A 46 5.51 13.10 0.16
CA THR A 46 5.92 14.21 1.02
C THR A 46 7.40 14.50 0.86
N GLU A 47 7.73 15.77 0.71
CA GLU A 47 9.10 16.29 0.77
C GLU A 47 9.47 16.76 2.19
N LYS A 48 8.48 16.79 3.11
CA LYS A 48 8.65 17.28 4.48
C LYS A 48 9.28 16.22 5.40
N CYS A 49 8.98 14.93 5.19
CA CYS A 49 9.70 13.87 5.90
C CYS A 49 11.09 13.75 5.24
N ARG A 50 12.10 14.31 5.91
CA ARG A 50 13.52 14.26 5.50
C ARG A 50 14.23 12.99 5.96
N CYS A 51 13.51 12.00 6.51
CA CYS A 51 14.13 10.72 6.80
C CYS A 51 14.68 10.12 5.50
N GLN A 52 15.75 9.34 5.61
CA GLN A 52 16.45 8.71 4.49
C GLN A 52 15.50 7.90 3.59
N ALA A 53 14.38 7.44 4.13
CA ALA A 53 13.40 6.64 3.44
C ALA A 53 12.40 7.46 2.62
N CYS A 54 12.00 8.66 3.05
CA CYS A 54 10.85 9.37 2.47
C CYS A 54 11.18 10.28 1.29
N SER A 55 12.33 10.96 1.27
CA SER A 55 12.89 11.81 0.19
C SER A 55 12.01 12.13 -1.06
N GLY A 56 10.78 12.63 -0.87
CA GLY A 56 9.84 12.93 -1.98
C GLY A 56 9.25 11.72 -2.72
N GLN A 57 9.41 10.49 -2.23
CA GLN A 57 8.88 9.30 -2.93
C GLN A 57 7.38 9.12 -2.73
N GLU A 58 6.72 8.79 -3.83
CA GLU A 58 5.30 8.43 -3.90
C GLU A 58 5.07 7.00 -3.38
N THR A 59 3.83 6.73 -2.96
CA THR A 59 3.30 5.38 -2.78
C THR A 59 2.22 5.13 -3.83
N ASP A 60 2.30 3.97 -4.49
CA ASP A 60 1.40 3.62 -5.58
C ASP A 60 -0.05 3.54 -5.10
N ILE A 61 -0.29 2.82 -4.00
CA ILE A 61 -1.61 2.73 -3.36
C ILE A 61 -1.48 2.90 -1.84
N LEU A 62 -2.23 3.84 -1.30
CA LEU A 62 -2.48 4.00 0.13
C LEU A 62 -3.94 3.66 0.42
N ALA A 63 -4.16 2.86 1.46
CA ALA A 63 -5.47 2.62 2.04
C ALA A 63 -5.39 2.81 3.56
N ILE A 64 -6.35 3.50 4.15
CA ILE A 64 -6.40 3.72 5.60
C ILE A 64 -7.74 3.24 6.09
N PHE A 65 -7.71 2.46 7.17
CA PHE A 65 -8.86 1.85 7.78
C PHE A 65 -9.16 2.45 9.14
N GLU A 66 -10.36 2.20 9.63
CA GLU A 66 -10.71 2.37 11.05
C GLU A 66 -9.72 1.60 11.95
N ALA A 67 -9.70 1.94 13.24
CA ALA A 67 -8.65 1.55 14.17
C ALA A 67 -7.24 2.07 13.78
N VAL A 68 -7.18 3.15 12.99
CA VAL A 68 -5.96 3.93 12.71
C VAL A 68 -4.91 3.06 11.99
N LEU A 69 -5.34 2.19 11.06
CA LEU A 69 -4.49 1.22 10.37
C LEU A 69 -4.23 1.63 8.92
N GLY A 70 -2.96 1.77 8.54
CA GLY A 70 -2.53 2.09 7.18
C GLY A 70 -2.09 0.87 6.38
N MET A 71 -2.34 0.85 5.08
CA MET A 71 -1.79 -0.13 4.16
C MET A 71 -1.14 0.59 2.99
N ARG A 72 0.10 0.20 2.67
CA ARG A 72 0.86 0.75 1.56
C ARG A 72 1.22 -0.34 0.61
N PHE A 73 0.80 -0.18 -0.64
CA PHE A 73 1.15 -1.10 -1.70
C PHE A 73 2.22 -0.47 -2.58
N GLU A 74 3.26 -1.25 -2.82
CA GLU A 74 4.08 -1.10 -4.02
C GLU A 74 3.47 -2.00 -5.09
N VAL A 75 3.19 -1.45 -6.26
CA VAL A 75 2.65 -2.19 -7.39
C VAL A 75 3.74 -2.37 -8.42
N LYS A 76 4.00 -3.62 -8.80
CA LYS A 76 4.93 -3.96 -9.88
C LYS A 76 4.20 -4.72 -10.98
N GLN A 77 3.97 -4.03 -12.09
CA GLN A 77 3.42 -4.62 -13.29
C GLN A 77 4.38 -5.65 -13.91
N PRO A 78 3.91 -6.54 -14.79
CA PRO A 78 4.75 -7.59 -15.39
C PRO A 78 5.99 -7.09 -16.14
N ALA A 79 6.00 -5.84 -16.62
CA ALA A 79 7.16 -5.26 -17.28
C ALA A 79 8.09 -4.49 -16.32
N ASP A 80 7.64 -4.23 -15.09
CA ASP A 80 8.40 -3.44 -14.13
C ASP A 80 9.59 -4.22 -13.59
N LYS A 81 10.54 -3.46 -13.04
CA LYS A 81 11.71 -3.96 -12.32
C LYS A 81 11.95 -3.06 -11.11
N PHE A 82 12.60 -3.61 -10.08
CA PHE A 82 13.15 -2.75 -9.04
C PHE A 82 14.36 -1.97 -9.59
N PRO A 83 14.49 -0.68 -9.29
CA PRO A 83 15.64 0.09 -9.74
C PRO A 83 16.92 -0.43 -9.08
N THR A 84 17.93 -0.71 -9.89
CA THR A 84 19.21 -1.31 -9.45
C THR A 84 20.12 -0.35 -8.68
N LYS A 85 19.91 0.97 -8.81
CA LYS A 85 20.79 2.02 -8.25
C LYS A 85 20.22 2.72 -7.01
N LYS A 86 19.00 2.37 -6.57
CA LYS A 86 18.35 2.99 -5.42
C LYS A 86 17.81 1.90 -4.51
N ASP A 87 18.16 1.98 -3.23
CA ASP A 87 17.64 1.12 -2.17
C ASP A 87 16.17 1.41 -1.81
N GLN A 88 15.32 1.64 -2.83
CA GLN A 88 13.90 1.96 -2.66
C GLN A 88 13.17 0.90 -1.86
N VAL A 89 13.56 -0.36 -2.03
CA VAL A 89 12.95 -1.49 -1.35
C VAL A 89 13.35 -1.55 0.13
N THR A 90 14.61 -1.26 0.45
CA THR A 90 15.15 -1.28 1.83
C THR A 90 14.44 -0.29 2.73
N ASN A 91 13.91 0.78 2.13
CA ASN A 91 13.28 1.87 2.84
C ASN A 91 11.75 1.73 2.98
N TYR A 92 11.13 0.65 2.49
CA TYR A 92 9.67 0.57 2.45
C TYR A 92 9.03 0.53 3.85
N ALA A 93 9.54 -0.32 4.73
CA ALA A 93 9.07 -0.38 6.12
C ALA A 93 9.31 0.95 6.86
N LEU A 94 10.49 1.56 6.68
CA LEU A 94 10.82 2.86 7.26
C LEU A 94 9.88 3.98 6.76
N ARG A 95 9.50 3.97 5.48
CA ARG A 95 8.51 4.92 4.93
C ARG A 95 7.14 4.72 5.55
N ALA A 96 6.69 3.48 5.67
CA ALA A 96 5.41 3.14 6.28
C ALA A 96 5.34 3.67 7.72
N GLN A 97 6.40 3.44 8.50
CA GLN A 97 6.52 3.96 9.86
C GLN A 97 6.63 5.49 9.93
N CYS A 98 7.36 6.15 9.01
CA CYS A 98 7.40 7.63 9.00
C CYS A 98 5.99 8.20 8.83
N TRP A 99 5.15 7.63 7.96
CA TRP A 99 3.83 8.23 7.72
C TRP A 99 2.80 7.93 8.79
N ALA A 100 3.00 6.91 9.61
CA ALA A 100 2.19 6.71 10.80
C ALA A 100 2.43 7.82 11.85
N THR A 101 3.57 8.53 11.80
CA THR A 101 3.94 9.54 12.80
C THR A 101 3.99 10.96 12.24
N LEU A 102 4.42 11.11 10.98
CA LEU A 102 4.72 12.37 10.31
C LEU A 102 4.05 12.43 8.91
N ALA A 103 2.82 11.93 8.82
CA ALA A 103 2.06 11.91 7.58
C ALA A 103 1.95 13.32 6.95
N PRO A 104 1.94 13.43 5.61
CA PRO A 104 1.53 14.66 4.96
C PRO A 104 0.11 15.08 5.40
N LYS A 105 -0.19 16.38 5.44
CA LYS A 105 -1.53 16.89 5.81
C LYS A 105 -2.67 16.34 4.95
N ALA A 106 -2.37 15.87 3.73
CA ALA A 106 -3.33 15.27 2.81
C ALA A 106 -3.60 13.77 3.09
N VAL A 107 -2.98 13.21 4.13
CA VAL A 107 -3.11 11.81 4.53
C VAL A 107 -3.87 11.74 5.85
N VAL A 108 -4.85 10.83 5.92
CA VAL A 108 -5.60 10.56 7.15
C VAL A 108 -4.63 10.05 8.22
N PRO A 109 -4.69 10.57 9.46
CA PRO A 109 -3.88 10.05 10.54
C PRO A 109 -4.11 8.55 10.73
N HIS A 110 -3.03 7.79 10.86
CA HIS A 110 -3.00 6.36 11.15
C HIS A 110 -1.83 6.09 12.10
N ALA A 111 -1.94 5.12 13.00
CA ALA A 111 -0.98 4.84 14.06
C ALA A 111 0.07 3.81 13.65
N ASP A 112 -0.25 2.96 12.67
CA ASP A 112 0.65 1.95 12.14
C ASP A 112 0.33 1.68 10.67
N ALA A 113 1.29 1.14 9.92
CA ALA A 113 1.09 0.74 8.53
C ALA A 113 1.72 -0.62 8.19
N ALA A 114 0.98 -1.42 7.43
CA ALA A 114 1.48 -2.63 6.78
C ALA A 114 2.01 -2.31 5.37
N THR A 115 3.02 -3.05 4.93
CA THR A 115 3.61 -2.94 3.60
C THR A 115 3.30 -4.17 2.78
N VAL A 116 2.79 -3.95 1.57
CA VAL A 116 2.39 -5.00 0.64
C VAL A 116 3.09 -4.79 -0.68
N LEU A 117 3.70 -5.84 -1.23
CA LEU A 117 4.08 -5.88 -2.63
C LEU A 117 2.94 -6.56 -3.41
N LEU A 118 2.36 -5.84 -4.37
CA LEU A 118 1.43 -6.39 -5.35
C LEU A 118 2.16 -6.56 -6.69
N CYS A 119 2.35 -7.79 -7.15
CA CYS A 119 3.07 -8.07 -8.39
C CYS A 119 2.52 -9.27 -9.17
N SER A 120 3.04 -9.56 -10.36
CA SER A 120 2.75 -10.85 -11.02
C SER A 120 3.55 -11.97 -10.35
N ALA A 121 2.94 -13.15 -10.23
CA ALA A 121 3.61 -14.37 -9.77
C ALA A 121 4.86 -14.71 -10.60
N SER A 122 4.84 -14.41 -11.91
CA SER A 122 5.98 -14.61 -12.82
C SER A 122 7.23 -13.81 -12.42
N LYS A 123 7.07 -12.75 -11.62
CA LYS A 123 8.15 -11.88 -11.15
C LYS A 123 8.75 -12.29 -9.81
N LEU A 124 8.14 -13.23 -9.08
CA LEU A 124 8.64 -13.66 -7.78
C LEU A 124 10.10 -14.14 -7.81
N PRO A 125 10.57 -14.91 -8.81
CA PRO A 125 11.98 -15.29 -8.89
C PRO A 125 12.92 -14.08 -9.05
N GLU A 126 12.53 -13.10 -9.87
CA GLU A 126 13.28 -11.86 -10.08
C GLU A 126 13.31 -11.00 -8.80
N TYR A 127 12.20 -10.98 -8.05
CA TYR A 127 12.02 -10.17 -6.86
C TYR A 127 12.44 -10.86 -5.57
N LEU A 128 12.91 -12.11 -5.62
CA LEU A 128 13.34 -12.88 -4.45
C LEU A 128 14.26 -12.10 -3.48
N PRO A 129 15.26 -11.32 -3.94
CA PRO A 129 16.12 -10.53 -3.05
C PRO A 129 15.42 -9.37 -2.31
N HIS A 130 14.17 -9.09 -2.67
CA HIS A 130 13.38 -7.94 -2.24
C HIS A 130 12.17 -8.34 -1.40
N LEU A 131 11.67 -9.57 -1.52
CA LEU A 131 10.40 -9.98 -0.90
C LEU A 131 10.38 -9.80 0.62
N SER A 132 11.48 -10.13 1.31
CA SER A 132 11.59 -10.01 2.77
C SER A 132 11.53 -8.57 3.30
N LYS A 133 11.60 -7.57 2.40
CA LYS A 133 11.50 -6.14 2.75
C LYS A 133 10.05 -5.65 2.80
N PHE A 134 9.10 -6.48 2.38
CA PHE A 134 7.66 -6.24 2.51
C PHE A 134 7.09 -7.13 3.61
N GLY A 135 6.08 -6.64 4.33
CA GLY A 135 5.38 -7.44 5.33
C GLY A 135 4.59 -8.57 4.69
N THR A 136 4.06 -8.33 3.49
CA THR A 136 3.26 -9.28 2.71
C THR A 136 3.54 -9.13 1.22
N VAL A 137 3.45 -10.23 0.49
CA VAL A 137 3.45 -10.25 -0.98
C VAL A 137 2.11 -10.84 -1.43
N ILE A 138 1.41 -10.15 -2.30
CA ILE A 138 0.17 -10.59 -2.95
C ILE A 138 0.43 -10.62 -4.45
N THR A 139 0.03 -11.68 -5.13
CA THR A 139 0.11 -11.70 -6.60
C THR A 139 -1.21 -11.28 -7.24
N PHE A 140 -1.14 -10.74 -8.47
CA PHE A 140 -2.35 -10.51 -9.28
C PHE A 140 -3.12 -11.80 -9.53
N GLU A 141 -2.40 -12.92 -9.60
CA GLU A 141 -2.94 -14.27 -9.77
C GLU A 141 -3.70 -14.73 -8.51
N ASP A 142 -3.17 -14.50 -7.30
CA ASP A 142 -3.88 -14.75 -6.03
C ASP A 142 -5.18 -13.93 -5.96
N LEU A 143 -5.08 -12.65 -6.32
CA LEU A 143 -6.21 -11.74 -6.34
C LEU A 143 -7.27 -12.20 -7.34
N ARG A 144 -6.88 -12.62 -8.54
CA ARG A 144 -7.80 -13.12 -9.58
C ARG A 144 -8.41 -14.46 -9.20
N GLY A 145 -7.66 -15.35 -8.57
CA GLY A 145 -8.16 -16.64 -8.09
C GLY A 145 -9.20 -16.48 -6.99
N THR A 146 -9.03 -15.48 -6.12
CA THR A 146 -9.93 -15.22 -4.99
C THR A 146 -11.12 -14.32 -5.37
N PHE A 147 -10.88 -13.32 -6.21
CA PHE A 147 -11.86 -12.30 -6.63
C PHE A 147 -11.86 -12.13 -8.16
N PRO A 148 -12.34 -13.13 -8.93
CA PRO A 148 -12.26 -13.12 -10.39
C PRO A 148 -13.00 -11.94 -11.05
N HIS A 149 -13.99 -11.38 -10.37
CA HIS A 149 -14.75 -10.22 -10.87
C HIS A 149 -14.12 -8.87 -10.54
N ALA A 150 -13.17 -8.81 -9.59
CA ALA A 150 -12.52 -7.57 -9.18
C ALA A 150 -11.44 -7.10 -10.18
N THR A 151 -11.03 -7.96 -11.12
CA THR A 151 -9.96 -7.68 -12.10
C THR A 151 -10.46 -7.18 -13.46
N LEU A 152 -11.78 -7.01 -13.66
CA LEU A 152 -12.36 -6.66 -14.96
C LEU A 152 -12.28 -5.15 -15.31
N SER A 153 -11.58 -4.33 -14.53
CA SER A 153 -11.57 -2.86 -14.74
C SER A 153 -10.29 -2.15 -14.30
N LEU A 154 -9.14 -2.84 -14.26
CA LEU A 154 -7.83 -2.20 -14.09
C LEU A 154 -7.18 -1.91 -15.43
#